data_AF-A0A158JMI0-F1
#
_entry.id   AF-A0A158JMI0-F1
#
_cell.length_a   1.000
_cell.length_b   1.000
_cell.length_c   1.000
_cell.angle_alpha   90.00
_cell.angle_beta   90.00
_cell.angle_gamma   90.00
#
_symmetry.space_group_name_H-M   'P 1'
#
loop_
_entity.id
_entity.type
_entity.pdbx_description
1 polymer ?
#
loop_
_entity_poly.entity_id
_entity_poly.type
_entity_poly.pdbx_seq_one_letter_code
_entity_poly.pdbx_strand_id
1 'polypeptide(L)'
;MPSTAGQDLWLMPAFHQLVSRKRKFIARLTLGTLVPYYAFVLIAAFAPNLLAARVFGANVMTAGWTVGVLLIAGTWLLTGLYIYRANGEFDALTSEILKGAGQ
;
A
#
# COMPACT_ATOMS: atom_id res chain seq x y z
N MET A 1 6.79 0.11 -41.92
CA MET A 1 7.73 0.02 -40.78
C MET A 1 6.90 0.21 -39.51
N PRO A 2 6.91 -0.72 -38.54
CA PRO A 2 6.07 -0.60 -37.36
C PRO A 2 6.54 0.61 -36.54
N SER A 3 5.56 1.38 -36.05
CA SER A 3 5.75 2.57 -35.24
C SER A 3 6.71 2.31 -34.07
N THR A 4 7.89 2.94 -34.11
CA THR A 4 8.90 2.95 -33.03
C THR A 4 8.50 3.80 -31.82
N ALA A 5 7.32 4.45 -31.87
CA ALA A 5 6.83 5.32 -30.82
C ALA A 5 6.66 4.60 -29.46
N GLY A 6 6.55 3.27 -29.42
CA GLY A 6 6.51 2.49 -28.18
C GLY A 6 7.88 2.07 -27.62
N GLN A 7 8.93 2.06 -28.44
CA GLN A 7 10.26 1.57 -28.07
C GLN A 7 11.15 2.65 -27.43
N ASP A 8 10.90 3.94 -27.70
CA ASP A 8 11.73 5.04 -27.19
C ASP A 8 11.13 5.77 -25.96
N LEU A 9 9.93 5.38 -25.52
CA LEU A 9 9.25 6.00 -24.36
C LEU A 9 10.04 5.86 -23.05
N TRP A 10 10.78 4.77 -22.90
CA TRP A 10 11.60 4.47 -21.72
C TRP A 10 12.80 5.43 -21.58
N LEU A 11 13.27 6.01 -22.69
CA LEU A 11 14.41 6.93 -22.75
C LEU A 11 14.02 8.37 -22.39
N MET A 12 12.71 8.69 -22.40
CA MET A 12 12.24 10.02 -22.05
C MET A 12 12.46 10.30 -20.55
N PRO A 13 13.14 11.40 -20.17
CA PRO A 13 13.40 11.72 -18.77
C PRO A 13 12.11 11.92 -17.95
N ALA A 14 11.00 12.31 -18.60
CA ALA A 14 9.67 12.38 -17.99
C ALA A 14 9.16 11.00 -17.51
N PHE A 15 9.40 9.94 -18.27
CA PHE A 15 9.01 8.57 -17.91
C PHE A 15 9.78 8.07 -16.68
N HIS A 16 11.09 8.32 -16.65
CA HIS A 16 11.94 8.03 -15.48
C HIS A 16 11.49 8.77 -14.22
N GLN A 17 11.08 10.04 -14.33
CA GLN A 17 10.53 10.79 -13.20
C GLN A 17 9.22 10.19 -12.69
N LEU A 18 8.32 9.80 -13.60
CA LEU A 18 7.04 9.16 -13.26
C LEU A 18 7.26 7.83 -12.51
N VAL A 19 8.11 6.95 -13.06
CA VAL A 19 8.44 5.66 -12.45
C VAL A 19 9.11 5.84 -11.09
N SER A 20 10.00 6.82 -10.94
CA SER A 20 10.69 7.07 -9.65
C SER A 20 9.72 7.50 -8.55
N ARG A 21 8.70 8.31 -8.87
CA ARG A 21 7.67 8.76 -7.93
C ARG A 21 6.76 7.60 -7.53
N LYS A 22 6.31 6.80 -8.50
CA LYS A 22 5.53 5.56 -8.23
C LYS A 22 6.30 4.58 -7.37
N ARG A 23 7.58 4.34 -7.69
CA ARG A 23 8.43 3.39 -6.95
C ARG A 23 8.60 3.79 -5.48
N LYS A 24 8.81 5.08 -5.19
CA LYS A 24 8.89 5.57 -3.80
C LYS A 24 7.57 5.41 -3.05
N PHE A 25 6.44 5.62 -3.73
CA PHE A 25 5.11 5.44 -3.14
C PHE A 25 4.82 3.97 -2.81
N ILE A 26 5.02 3.08 -3.79
CA ILE A 26 4.86 1.64 -3.62
C ILE A 26 5.80 1.12 -2.52
N ALA A 27 7.07 1.54 -2.52
CA ALA A 27 8.03 1.13 -1.50
C ALA A 27 7.58 1.52 -0.08
N ARG A 28 6.98 2.70 0.11
CA ARG A 28 6.44 3.13 1.41
C ARG A 28 5.25 2.29 1.84
N LEU A 29 4.33 1.98 0.92
CA LEU A 29 3.18 1.12 1.22
C LEU A 29 3.61 -0.31 1.53
N THR A 30 4.52 -0.87 0.73
CA THR A 30 5.11 -2.19 0.97
C THR A 30 5.76 -2.25 2.35
N LEU A 31 6.54 -1.23 2.72
CA LEU A 31 7.14 -1.15 4.05
C LEU A 31 6.08 -1.01 5.15
N GLY A 32 5.02 -0.23 4.90
CA GLY A 32 3.88 -0.05 5.79
C GLY A 32 3.14 -1.34 6.10
N THR A 33 3.12 -2.31 5.16
CA THR A 33 2.57 -3.65 5.39
C THR A 33 3.61 -4.59 6.02
N LEU A 34 4.86 -4.59 5.53
CA LEU A 34 5.90 -5.53 5.98
C LEU A 34 6.27 -5.32 7.46
N VAL A 35 6.51 -4.07 7.86
CA VAL A 35 7.01 -3.74 9.21
C VAL A 35 6.08 -4.27 10.30
N PRO A 36 4.77 -3.93 10.32
CA PRO A 36 3.88 -4.41 11.36
C PRO A 36 3.63 -5.93 11.26
N TYR A 37 3.62 -6.51 10.05
CA TYR A 37 3.53 -7.96 9.87
C TYR A 37 4.71 -8.71 10.50
N TYR A 38 5.94 -8.34 10.15
CA TYR A 38 7.14 -8.99 10.71
C TYR A 38 7.30 -8.70 12.19
N ALA A 39 6.94 -7.50 12.67
CA ALA A 39 6.92 -7.21 14.10
C ALA A 39 5.99 -8.17 14.86
N PHE A 40 4.78 -8.41 14.34
CA PHE A 40 3.85 -9.36 14.93
C PHE A 40 4.39 -10.80 14.91
N VAL A 41 4.93 -11.26 13.79
CA VAL A 41 5.51 -12.60 13.66
C VAL A 41 6.69 -12.79 14.62
N LEU A 42 7.57 -11.79 14.76
CA LEU A 42 8.70 -11.84 15.68
C LEU A 42 8.23 -11.89 17.14
N ILE A 43 7.25 -11.07 17.52
CA ILE A 43 6.68 -11.12 18.88
C ILE A 43 6.04 -12.48 19.13
N ALA A 44 5.31 -13.04 18.15
CA ALA A 44 4.70 -14.36 18.28
C ALA A 44 5.75 -15.47 18.43
N ALA A 45 6.88 -15.37 17.74
CA ALA A 45 7.95 -16.36 17.78
C ALA A 45 8.80 -16.29 19.06
N PHE A 46 9.20 -15.08 19.48
CA PHE A 46 10.15 -14.89 20.59
C PHE A 46 9.48 -14.57 21.93
N ALA A 47 8.28 -14.02 21.93
CA ALA A 47 7.57 -13.58 23.14
C ALA A 47 6.06 -13.88 23.09
N PRO A 48 5.64 -15.15 22.86
CA PRO A 48 4.22 -15.52 22.75
C PRO A 48 3.41 -15.18 24.01
N ASN A 49 4.06 -15.14 25.18
CA ASN A 49 3.44 -14.75 26.44
C ASN A 49 2.89 -13.31 26.42
N LEU A 50 3.52 -12.40 25.67
CA LEU A 50 3.01 -11.03 25.50
C LEU A 50 1.69 -11.03 24.72
N LEU A 51 1.55 -11.91 23.73
CA LEU A 51 0.32 -12.06 22.96
C LEU A 51 -0.76 -12.81 23.74
N ALA A 52 -0.36 -13.73 24.64
CA ALA A 52 -1.27 -14.48 25.51
C ALA A 52 -1.76 -13.67 26.72
N ALA A 53 -1.12 -12.53 27.03
CA ALA A 53 -1.51 -11.65 28.12
C ALA A 53 -2.97 -11.20 27.95
N ARG A 54 -3.76 -11.36 29.01
CA ARG A 54 -5.16 -10.92 29.03
C ARG A 54 -5.20 -9.42 29.27
N VAL A 55 -5.86 -8.69 28.38
CA VAL A 55 -5.88 -7.21 28.42
C VAL A 55 -7.04 -6.68 29.26
N PHE A 56 -8.15 -7.42 29.32
CA PHE A 56 -9.33 -7.06 30.12
C PHE A 56 -9.62 -8.18 31.12
N GLY A 57 -9.55 -7.85 32.42
CA GLY A 57 -9.42 -8.73 33.58
C GLY A 57 -10.45 -9.86 33.80
N ALA A 58 -11.32 -10.17 32.84
CA ALA A 58 -12.22 -11.33 32.90
C ALA A 58 -12.56 -11.93 31.51
N ASN A 59 -12.07 -11.34 30.41
CA ASN A 59 -12.51 -11.72 29.06
C ASN A 59 -11.49 -12.60 28.35
N VAL A 60 -11.98 -13.47 27.44
CA VAL A 60 -11.20 -14.31 26.51
C VAL A 60 -10.31 -13.52 25.53
N MET A 61 -10.32 -12.19 25.62
CA MET A 61 -9.56 -11.30 24.76
C MET A 61 -8.11 -11.17 25.22
N THR A 62 -7.21 -11.73 24.43
CA THR A 62 -5.77 -11.63 24.61
C THR A 62 -5.20 -10.42 23.86
N ALA A 63 -4.02 -9.96 24.25
CA ALA A 63 -3.31 -8.88 23.56
C ALA A 63 -3.06 -9.23 22.09
N GLY A 64 -2.81 -10.51 21.79
CA GLY A 64 -2.66 -10.99 20.42
C GLY A 64 -3.91 -10.81 19.57
N TRP A 65 -5.11 -11.03 20.14
CA TRP A 65 -6.35 -10.75 19.43
C TRP A 65 -6.48 -9.27 19.09
N THR A 66 -6.22 -8.38 20.06
CA THR A 66 -6.33 -6.92 19.86
C THR A 66 -5.33 -6.43 18.82
N VAL A 67 -4.07 -6.86 18.91
CA VAL A 67 -3.03 -6.53 17.94
C VAL A 67 -3.39 -7.08 16.56
N GLY A 68 -3.89 -8.31 16.46
CA GLY A 68 -4.34 -8.91 15.20
C GLY A 68 -5.44 -8.10 14.51
N VAL A 69 -6.44 -7.63 15.26
CA VAL A 69 -7.50 -6.77 14.71
C VAL A 69 -6.93 -5.44 14.21
N LEU A 70 -6.03 -4.82 14.96
CA LEU A 70 -5.36 -3.58 14.53
C LEU A 70 -4.55 -3.78 13.25
N LEU A 71 -3.88 -4.93 13.09
CA LEU A 71 -3.13 -5.26 11.87
C LEU A 71 -4.06 -5.42 10.67
N ILE A 72 -5.20 -6.10 10.83
CA ILE A 72 -6.19 -6.27 9.76
C ILE A 72 -6.76 -4.91 9.35
N ALA A 73 -7.21 -4.11 10.33
CA ALA A 73 -7.74 -2.78 10.08
C ALA A 73 -6.70 -1.86 9.42
N GLY A 74 -5.45 -1.89 9.89
CA GLY A 74 -4.33 -1.14 9.29
C GLY A 74 -4.04 -1.57 7.85
N THR A 75 -4.09 -2.87 7.56
CA THR A 75 -3.90 -3.41 6.21
C THR A 75 -5.01 -2.95 5.26
N TRP A 76 -6.26 -2.96 5.72
CA TRP A 76 -7.40 -2.43 4.96
C TRP A 76 -7.26 -0.93 4.70
N LEU A 77 -6.85 -0.15 5.72
CA LEU A 77 -6.60 1.29 5.56
C LEU A 77 -5.48 1.57 4.56
N LEU A 78 -4.37 0.84 4.63
CA LEU A 78 -3.27 0.96 3.67
C LEU A 78 -3.72 0.61 2.24
N THR A 79 -4.53 -0.44 2.09
CA THR A 79 -5.09 -0.85 0.80
C THR A 79 -6.05 0.22 0.27
N GLY A 80 -6.92 0.78 1.11
CA GLY A 80 -7.82 1.87 0.75
C GLY A 80 -7.07 3.15 0.37
N LEU A 81 -6.03 3.51 1.13
CA LEU A 81 -5.17 4.66 0.81
C LEU A 81 -4.43 4.47 -0.51
N TYR A 82 -3.94 3.24 -0.78
CA TYR A 82 -3.35 2.88 -2.06
C TYR A 82 -4.33 3.07 -3.20
N ILE A 83 -5.53 2.51 -3.10
CA ILE A 83 -6.58 2.61 -4.13
C ILE A 83 -6.98 4.06 -4.35
N TYR A 84 -7.24 4.82 -3.28
CA TYR A 84 -7.59 6.24 -3.39
C TYR A 84 -6.51 7.04 -4.12
N ARG A 85 -5.23 6.81 -3.78
CA ARG A 85 -4.12 7.53 -4.40
C ARG A 85 -3.86 7.10 -5.84
N ALA A 86 -4.00 5.81 -6.16
CA ALA A 86 -3.86 5.27 -7.50
C ALA A 86 -5.02 5.70 -8.41
N ASN A 87 -6.24 5.72 -7.88
CA ASN A 87 -7.42 6.20 -8.60
C ASN A 87 -7.33 7.71 -8.90
N GLY A 88 -6.75 8.52 -8.01
CA GLY A 88 -6.48 9.93 -8.31
C GLY A 88 -5.51 10.15 -9.48
N GLU A 89 -4.68 9.15 -9.83
CA GLU A 89 -3.83 9.19 -11.03
C GLU A 89 -4.61 8.75 -12.29
N PHE A 90 -5.59 7.87 -12.15
CA PHE A 90 -6.50 7.47 -13.24
C PHE A 90 -7.59 8.52 -13.56
N ASP A 91 -8.10 9.23 -12.56
CA ASP A 91 -9.05 10.33 -12.76
C ASP A 91 -8.39 11.52 -13.49
N ALA A 92 -7.09 11.75 -13.26
CA ALA A 92 -6.32 12.74 -14.00
C ALA A 92 -6.27 12.41 -15.51
N LEU A 93 -6.10 11.13 -15.85
CA LEU A 93 -6.09 10.66 -17.24
C LEU A 93 -7.50 10.71 -17.87
N THR A 94 -8.53 10.38 -17.10
CA THR A 94 -9.94 10.44 -17.56
C THR A 94 -10.38 11.88 -17.82
N SER A 95 -9.95 12.84 -16.99
CA SER A 95 -10.24 14.27 -17.17
C SER A 95 -9.63 14.86 -18.46
N GLU A 96 -8.48 14.35 -18.88
CA GLU A 96 -7.79 14.80 -20.08
C GLU A 96 -8.47 14.29 -21.37
N ILE A 97 -8.95 13.04 -21.36
CA ILE A 97 -9.69 12.45 -22.49
C ILE A 97 -11.06 13.11 -22.68
N LEU A 98 -11.79 13.41 -21.59
CA LEU A 98 -13.08 14.09 -21.67
C LEU A 98 -12.99 15.56 -22.13
N LYS A 99 -11.84 16.23 -21.88
CA LYS A 99 -11.59 17.59 -22.41
C LYS A 99 -11.16 17.61 -23.87
N GLY A 100 -10.52 16.53 -24.35
CA GLY A 100 -10.09 16.41 -25.76
C GLY A 100 -11.19 15.92 -26.72
N ALA A 101 -12.18 15.17 -26.25
CA ALA A 101 -13.28 14.66 -27.07
C ALA A 101 -14.47 15.64 -27.24
N GLY A 102 -14.35 16.86 -26.68
CA GLY A 102 -15.36 17.91 -26.75
C GLY A 102 -15.02 19.07 -27.70
N GLN A 103 -14.03 18.90 -28.58
CA GLN A 103 -13.72 19.85 -29.67
C GLN A 103 -13.88 19.20 -31.02
#